data_AF-A0A7J8XLQ0-F1
#
_entry.id   AF-A0A7J8XLQ0-F1
#
_cell.length_a   1.000
_cell.length_b   1.000
_cell.length_c   1.000
_cell.angle_alpha   90.00
_cell.angle_beta   90.00
_cell.angle_gamma   90.00
#
_symmetry.space_group_name_H-M   'P 1'
#
loop_
_entity.id
_entity.type
_entity.pdbx_description
1 polymer ?
#
loop_
_entity_poly.entity_id
_entity_poly.type
_entity_poly.pdbx_seq_one_letter_code
_entity_poly.pdbx_strand_id
1 'polypeptide(L)'
;WVSLSTNGLVRFDEGFVVDGGCLRDHNGEWIIRRFEKILIQTNSIEAINVILEDSSGNPNSALVRKIHLILRKMEQWKIQYISIEESLIIDSLAKSVHTRRLGLRLFEDPLLRV
;
A
#
# COMPACT_ATOMS: atom_id res chain seq x y z
N TRP A 1 6.54 8.01 -12.93
CA TRP A 1 6.24 6.89 -12.02
C TRP A 1 6.14 7.46 -10.62
N VAL A 2 5.12 7.07 -9.86
CA VAL A 2 4.95 7.40 -8.44
C VAL A 2 5.13 6.11 -7.65
N SER A 3 5.88 6.14 -6.55
CA SER A 3 6.12 4.98 -5.71
C SER A 3 5.07 4.88 -4.61
N LEU A 4 4.33 3.77 -4.58
CA LEU A 4 3.45 3.40 -3.48
C LEU A 4 4.14 2.30 -2.68
N SER A 5 4.42 2.57 -1.42
CA SER A 5 5.03 1.60 -0.52
C SER A 5 4.08 1.29 0.62
N THR A 6 3.78 0.02 0.86
CA THR A 6 2.74 -0.41 1.83
C THR A 6 3.26 -1.52 2.75
N ASN A 7 2.90 -1.49 4.02
CA ASN A 7 3.17 -2.56 4.96
C ASN A 7 2.00 -2.79 5.93
N GLY A 8 1.66 -4.06 6.13
CA GLY A 8 0.66 -4.52 7.08
C GLY A 8 1.30 -5.21 8.29
N LEU A 9 0.74 -4.98 9.47
CA LEU A 9 1.12 -5.62 10.73
C LEU A 9 -0.09 -6.30 11.35
N VAL A 10 0.07 -7.55 11.78
CA VAL A 10 -0.97 -8.34 12.47
C VAL A 10 -0.48 -8.71 13.87
N ARG A 11 -1.31 -8.43 14.88
CA ARG A 11 -1.15 -8.95 16.26
C ARG A 11 -2.18 -10.02 16.52
N PHE A 12 -1.74 -11.28 16.43
CA PHE A 12 -2.59 -12.45 16.61
C PHE A 12 -3.12 -12.61 18.04
N ASP A 13 -2.36 -12.13 19.03
CA ASP A 13 -2.69 -12.19 20.45
C ASP A 13 -3.89 -11.31 20.83
N GLU A 14 -4.06 -10.18 20.14
CA GLU A 14 -5.11 -9.20 20.42
C GLU A 14 -6.14 -9.05 19.29
N GLY A 15 -5.95 -9.76 18.16
CA GLY A 15 -6.85 -9.71 17.02
C GLY A 15 -6.82 -8.39 16.24
N PHE A 16 -5.73 -7.63 16.33
CA PHE A 16 -5.59 -6.33 15.63
C PHE A 16 -4.79 -6.45 14.34
N VAL A 17 -5.25 -5.75 13.30
CA VAL A 17 -4.54 -5.57 12.03
C VAL A 17 -4.37 -4.08 11.77
N VAL A 18 -3.16 -3.67 11.43
CA VAL A 18 -2.81 -2.30 11.00
C VAL A 18 -2.22 -2.39 9.61
N ASP A 19 -2.58 -1.45 8.74
CA ASP A 19 -1.96 -1.27 7.43
C ASP A 19 -1.52 0.18 7.30
N GLY A 20 -0.37 0.40 6.66
CA GLY A 20 0.23 1.70 6.47
C GLY A 20 0.81 1.82 5.07
N GLY A 21 0.61 2.97 4.44
CA GLY A 21 1.10 3.23 3.09
C GLY A 21 1.69 4.63 2.95
N CYS A 22 2.64 4.78 2.03
CA CYS A 22 3.26 6.04 1.67
C CYS A 22 3.33 6.16 0.15
N LEU A 23 2.95 7.33 -0.38
CA LEU A 23 3.00 7.62 -1.81
C LEU A 23 4.01 8.75 -2.07
N ARG A 24 5.03 8.50 -2.89
CA ARG A 24 6.12 9.44 -3.16
C ARG A 24 6.39 9.67 -4.65
N ASP A 25 6.82 10.87 -4.98
CA ASP A 25 7.34 11.19 -6.31
C ASP A 25 8.79 10.68 -6.50
N HIS A 26 9.39 11.01 -7.64
CA HIS A 26 10.77 10.65 -7.96
C HIS A 26 11.82 11.39 -7.12
N ASN A 27 11.45 12.49 -6.45
CA ASN A 27 12.29 13.24 -5.54
C ASN A 27 12.14 12.74 -4.09
N GLY A 28 11.22 11.81 -3.83
CA GLY A 28 10.91 11.31 -2.48
C GLY A 28 9.88 12.15 -1.73
N GLU A 29 9.24 13.11 -2.39
CA GLU A 29 8.23 13.99 -1.80
C GLU A 29 6.86 13.32 -1.77
N TRP A 30 6.07 13.62 -0.74
CA TRP A 30 4.74 13.03 -0.55
C TRP A 30 3.72 13.57 -1.56
N ILE A 31 2.90 12.69 -2.15
CA ILE A 31 1.85 13.08 -3.10
C ILE A 31 0.47 12.61 -2.64
N ILE A 32 -0.56 13.44 -2.87
CA ILE A 32 -2.00 13.12 -2.63
C ILE A 32 -2.83 13.23 -3.93
N ARG A 33 -2.20 13.49 -5.09
CA ARG A 33 -2.86 13.74 -6.38
C ARG A 33 -3.04 12.48 -7.21
N ARG A 34 -3.87 12.56 -8.27
CA ARG A 34 -4.06 11.49 -9.26
C ARG A 34 -2.77 11.22 -10.03
N PHE A 35 -2.50 9.95 -10.30
CA PHE A 35 -1.35 9.48 -11.09
C PHE A 35 -1.79 8.34 -12.02
N GLU A 36 -1.12 8.25 -13.17
CA GLU A 36 -1.41 7.25 -14.21
C GLU A 36 -0.43 6.07 -14.19
N LYS A 37 0.74 6.28 -13.56
CA LYS A 37 1.84 5.30 -13.53
C LYS A 37 2.33 5.05 -12.10
N ILE A 38 2.15 3.84 -11.60
CA ILE A 38 2.46 3.47 -10.21
C ILE A 38 3.51 2.36 -10.11
N LEU A 39 4.49 2.54 -9.23
CA LEU A 39 5.42 1.49 -8.80
C LEU A 39 5.04 1.08 -7.38
N ILE A 40 4.59 -0.14 -7.20
CA ILE A 40 4.21 -0.71 -5.90
C ILE A 40 5.44 -1.38 -5.29
N GLN A 41 5.73 -1.04 -4.04
CA GLN A 41 6.86 -1.56 -3.28
C GLN A 41 6.33 -2.23 -2.01
N THR A 42 6.73 -3.48 -1.78
CA THR A 42 6.33 -4.25 -0.60
C THR A 42 7.48 -5.15 -0.16
N ASN A 43 7.53 -5.46 1.13
CA ASN A 43 8.43 -6.46 1.69
C ASN A 43 7.76 -7.84 1.82
N SER A 44 6.52 -8.02 1.33
CA SER A 44 5.83 -9.31 1.31
C SER A 44 5.92 -9.93 -0.09
N ILE A 45 6.69 -11.01 -0.19
CA ILE A 45 6.80 -11.82 -1.42
C ILE A 45 5.45 -12.47 -1.75
N GLU A 46 4.69 -12.88 -0.73
CA GLU A 46 3.36 -13.43 -0.91
C GLU A 46 2.41 -12.43 -1.58
N ALA A 47 2.44 -11.17 -1.16
CA ALA A 47 1.64 -10.12 -1.78
C ALA A 47 2.02 -9.91 -3.25
N ILE A 48 3.32 -9.96 -3.58
CA ILE A 48 3.80 -9.88 -4.96
C ILE A 48 3.25 -11.04 -5.78
N ASN A 49 3.41 -12.27 -5.29
CA ASN A 49 2.97 -13.47 -5.99
C ASN A 49 1.46 -13.43 -6.21
N VAL A 50 0.66 -13.10 -5.20
CA VAL A 50 -0.80 -13.02 -5.31
C VAL A 50 -1.27 -11.93 -6.29
N ILE A 51 -0.55 -10.82 -6.41
CA ILE A 51 -0.89 -9.74 -7.34
C ILE A 51 -0.45 -10.07 -8.77
N LEU A 52 0.71 -10.72 -8.94
CA LEU A 52 1.26 -11.10 -10.24
C LEU A 52 0.62 -12.37 -10.81
N GLU A 53 0.17 -13.29 -9.96
CA GLU A 53 -0.64 -14.43 -10.37
C GLU A 53 -1.98 -13.89 -10.88
N ASP A 54 -2.05 -13.65 -12.19
CA ASP A 54 -3.31 -13.43 -12.88
C ASP A 54 -4.02 -14.79 -12.90
N SER A 55 -4.77 -15.07 -11.82
CA SER A 55 -5.56 -16.28 -11.72
C SER A 55 -6.58 -16.24 -12.85
N SER A 56 -6.25 -16.89 -13.96
CA SER A 56 -7.10 -17.13 -15.12
C SER A 56 -8.46 -17.76 -14.76
N GLY A 57 -8.64 -18.20 -13.51
CA GLY A 57 -9.93 -18.35 -12.85
C GLY A 57 -9.99 -17.54 -11.56
N ASN A 58 -10.90 -16.55 -11.52
CA ASN A 58 -11.47 -15.87 -10.35
C ASN A 58 -10.65 -15.96 -9.04
N PRO A 59 -9.87 -14.91 -8.67
CA PRO A 59 -9.15 -14.91 -7.40
C PRO A 59 -10.15 -15.17 -6.27
N ASN A 60 -9.90 -16.18 -5.42
CA ASN A 60 -10.83 -16.53 -4.35
C ASN A 60 -11.07 -15.36 -3.38
N SER A 61 -10.11 -14.43 -3.27
CA SER A 61 -10.21 -13.25 -2.43
C SER A 61 -10.88 -12.07 -3.13
N ALA A 62 -11.95 -11.53 -2.52
CA ALA A 62 -12.58 -10.29 -2.94
C ALA A 62 -11.62 -9.08 -2.93
N LEU A 63 -10.63 -9.09 -2.02
CA LEU A 63 -9.60 -8.06 -1.94
C LEU A 63 -8.69 -8.08 -3.17
N VAL A 64 -8.20 -9.27 -3.54
CA VAL A 64 -7.32 -9.45 -4.72
C VAL A 64 -8.04 -9.02 -5.99
N ARG A 65 -9.31 -9.44 -6.17
CA ARG A 65 -10.15 -8.95 -7.27
C ARG A 65 -10.25 -7.43 -7.33
N LYS A 66 -10.46 -6.78 -6.18
CA LYS A 66 -10.56 -5.31 -6.11
C LYS A 66 -9.22 -4.64 -6.45
N ILE A 67 -8.10 -5.20 -6.00
CA ILE A 67 -6.76 -4.74 -6.36
C ILE A 67 -6.58 -4.83 -7.88
N HIS A 68 -6.84 -5.98 -8.50
CA HIS A 68 -6.73 -6.14 -9.96
C HIS A 68 -7.65 -5.18 -10.73
N LEU A 69 -8.88 -4.94 -10.27
CA LEU A 69 -9.78 -3.96 -10.88
C LEU A 69 -9.24 -2.52 -10.81
N ILE A 70 -8.55 -2.15 -9.72
CA ILE A 70 -7.90 -0.84 -9.59
C ILE A 70 -6.69 -0.76 -10.53
N LEU A 71 -5.84 -1.79 -10.56
CA LEU A 71 -4.65 -1.84 -11.41
C LEU A 71 -5.00 -1.79 -12.91
N ARG A 72 -6.12 -2.38 -13.33
CA ARG A 72 -6.64 -2.28 -14.70
C ARG A 72 -7.02 -0.86 -15.14
N LYS A 73 -7.26 0.05 -14.19
CA LYS A 73 -7.53 1.47 -14.47
C LYS A 73 -6.27 2.32 -14.53
N MET A 74 -5.11 1.77 -14.17
CA MET A 74 -3.83 2.45 -14.28
C MET A 74 -3.29 2.28 -15.69
N GLU A 75 -2.68 3.33 -16.26
CA GLU A 75 -2.03 3.22 -17.57
C GLU A 75 -0.84 2.27 -17.52
N GLN A 76 -0.04 2.38 -16.46
CA GLN A 76 1.10 1.51 -16.22
C GLN A 76 1.24 1.22 -14.72
N TRP A 77 1.50 -0.03 -14.38
CA TRP A 77 1.85 -0.39 -13.02
C TRP A 77 2.98 -1.43 -13.01
N LYS A 78 3.76 -1.41 -11.93
CA LYS A 78 4.78 -2.41 -11.61
C LYS A 78 4.69 -2.71 -10.13
N ILE A 79 5.09 -3.91 -9.74
CA ILE A 79 5.26 -4.28 -8.34
C ILE A 79 6.66 -4.86 -8.15
N GLN A 80 7.32 -4.51 -7.06
CA GLN A 80 8.65 -5.02 -6.72
C GLN A 80 8.79 -5.27 -5.21
N TYR A 81 9.69 -6.19 -4.90
CA TYR A 81 10.15 -6.40 -3.55
C TYR A 81 11.12 -5.29 -3.13
N ILE A 82 11.02 -4.84 -1.89
CA ILE A 82 12.03 -3.99 -1.22
C ILE A 82 12.44 -4.66 0.09
N SER A 83 13.68 -4.41 0.53
CA SER A 83 14.15 -4.98 1.79
C SER A 83 13.43 -4.34 2.98
N ILE A 84 13.44 -5.02 4.13
CA ILE A 84 12.90 -4.46 5.39
C ILE A 84 13.64 -3.16 5.76
N GLU A 85 14.94 -3.07 5.46
CA GLU A 85 15.77 -1.88 5.70
C GLU A 85 15.30 -0.68 4.86
N GLU A 86 14.91 -0.92 3.61
CA GLU A 86 14.32 0.09 2.72
C GLU A 86 12.88 0.44 3.13
N SER A 87 12.17 -0.49 3.79
CA SER A 87 10.82 -0.31 4.32
C SER A 87 10.79 0.40 5.69
N LEU A 88 11.93 0.74 6.30
CA LEU A 88 11.99 1.24 7.68
C LEU A 88 11.09 2.46 7.95
N ILE A 89 10.92 3.35 6.96
CA ILE A 89 10.02 4.50 7.11
C ILE A 89 8.55 4.05 7.18
N ILE A 90 8.15 3.08 6.37
CA ILE A 90 6.78 2.54 6.32
C ILE A 90 6.51 1.68 7.55
N ASP A 91 7.50 0.88 7.96
CA ASP A 91 7.48 0.11 9.20
C ASP A 91 7.32 1.03 10.41
N SER A 92 8.06 2.13 10.46
CA SER A 92 7.94 3.14 11.51
C SER A 92 6.54 3.77 11.50
N LEU A 93 5.98 4.07 10.33
CA LEU A 93 4.61 4.58 10.20
C LEU A 93 3.58 3.57 10.72
N ALA A 94 3.64 2.31 10.28
CA ALA A 94 2.75 1.26 10.74
C ALA A 94 2.86 1.05 12.26
N LYS A 95 4.08 1.03 12.81
CA LYS A 95 4.34 0.92 14.25
C LYS A 95 3.92 2.15 15.05
N SER A 96 3.98 3.34 14.46
CA SER A 96 3.52 4.59 15.10
C SER A 96 2.00 4.66 15.22
N VAL A 97 1.28 4.12 14.24
CA VAL A 97 -0.17 3.90 14.30
C VAL A 97 -0.49 2.80 15.31
N HIS A 98 0.31 1.73 15.31
CA HIS A 98 0.19 0.59 16.23
C HIS A 98 0.32 0.95 17.72
N THR A 99 1.19 1.89 18.07
CA THR A 99 1.43 2.31 19.47
C THR A 99 0.39 3.31 19.97
N ARG A 100 -0.36 3.97 19.07
CA ARG A 100 -1.44 4.88 19.44
C ARG A 100 -2.72 4.07 19.67
N ARG A 101 -3.11 3.93 20.94
CA ARG A 101 -4.38 3.33 21.41
C ARG A 101 -5.60 4.23 21.08
N LEU A 102 -5.69 4.75 19.85
CA LEU A 102 -6.73 5.66 19.39
C LEU A 102 -7.40 5.08 18.16
N GLY A 103 -8.70 4.80 18.26
CA GLY A 103 -9.51 4.51 17.10
C GLY A 103 -9.64 5.76 16.23
N LEU A 104 -8.80 5.94 15.21
CA LEU A 104 -8.97 6.99 14.23
C LEU A 104 -8.51 6.59 12.81
N ARG A 105 -9.37 6.96 11.85
CA ARG A 105 -9.12 7.06 10.41
C ARG A 105 -8.16 8.23 10.15
N LEU A 106 -7.18 8.07 9.26
CA LEU A 106 -6.49 9.22 8.66
C LEU A 106 -6.97 9.39 7.21
N PHE A 107 -7.76 10.42 6.99
CA PHE A 107 -8.15 10.93 5.68
C PHE A 107 -7.75 12.39 5.71
N GLU A 108 -6.59 12.72 5.13
CA GLU A 108 -6.30 14.12 4.80
C GLU A 108 -6.67 14.31 3.33
N ASP A 109 -7.94 14.59 3.13
CA ASP A 109 -8.44 15.23 1.91
C ASP A 109 -7.74 16.59 1.81
N PRO A 110 -7.06 16.95 0.71
CA PRO A 110 -6.57 18.30 0.57
C PRO A 110 -7.77 19.23 0.49
N LEU A 111 -7.84 20.20 1.41
CA LEU A 111 -8.77 21.31 1.31
C LEU A 111 -8.63 21.92 -0.10
N LEU A 112 -9.63 21.69 -0.93
CA LEU A 112 -9.85 22.44 -2.16
C LEU A 112 -9.93 23.91 -1.76
N ARG A 113 -8.85 24.65 -1.96
CA ARG A 113 -8.89 26.11 -1.95
C ARG A 113 -9.67 26.52 -3.20
N VAL A 114 -10.91 26.97 -2.98
CA VAL A 114 -11.67 27.82 -3.92
C VAL A 114 -11.16 29.24 -3.76
#